data_AF-A0A2V8KY99-F1
#
_entry.id   AF-A0A2V8KY99-F1
#
_cell.length_a   1.000
_cell.length_b   1.000
_cell.length_c   1.000
_cell.angle_alpha   90.00
_cell.angle_beta   90.00
_cell.angle_gamma   90.00
#
_symmetry.space_group_name_H-M   'P 1'
#
loop_
_entity.id
_entity.type
_entity.pdbx_description
1 polymer ?
#
loop_
_entity_poly.entity_id
_entity_poly.type
_entity_poly.pdbx_seq_one_letter_code
_entity_poly.pdbx_strand_id
1 'polypeptide(L)'
;MFDRAERYNYRIMPVPPSTNNKTGWTHLVVTFRWPLVFVAVCAIMLLAYMWTVSKGAQTAADIGQSIAGIAERFRTGKITTAFLAAVPELTSTGSGNLEVATASATETFTRSEERRILWDWVSLGETVTEIRAGVTYRYYVSFNDPWDIDVSDHTCMVKAPALRPSLPPAIHTDTMEKRIERGWFRFDAERQM
;
A
#
# COMPACT_ATOMS: atom_id res chain seq x y z
N MET A 1 121.51 36.71 60.83
CA MET A 1 120.97 37.91 61.47
C MET A 1 119.54 38.09 60.98
N PHE A 2 118.58 37.92 61.90
CA PHE A 2 117.13 38.21 61.87
C PHE A 2 116.25 37.49 60.83
N ASP A 3 115.28 36.64 61.21
CA ASP A 3 114.13 36.72 62.15
C ASP A 3 112.81 37.04 61.41
N ARG A 4 111.79 36.30 61.86
CA ARG A 4 110.36 36.59 61.87
C ARG A 4 109.47 35.85 60.85
N ALA A 5 108.76 34.90 61.43
CA ALA A 5 107.60 34.21 60.90
C ALA A 5 106.35 35.12 60.91
N GLU A 6 105.53 35.03 59.86
CA GLU A 6 104.14 35.46 59.89
C GLU A 6 103.21 34.37 59.36
N ARG A 7 102.13 34.17 60.12
CA ARG A 7 101.06 33.19 59.95
C ARG A 7 100.16 33.57 58.79
N TYR A 8 99.80 32.59 57.96
CA TYR A 8 98.62 32.66 57.10
C TYR A 8 97.55 31.70 57.62
N ASN A 9 96.49 32.27 58.19
CA ASN A 9 95.30 31.60 58.66
C ASN A 9 94.12 32.13 57.84
N TYR A 10 93.67 31.37 56.82
CA TYR A 10 92.46 31.70 56.06
C TYR A 10 91.35 30.69 56.38
N ARG A 11 90.23 31.26 56.86
CA ARG A 11 89.03 30.60 57.38
C ARG A 11 88.25 29.88 56.28
N ILE A 12 87.71 28.71 56.62
CA ILE A 12 86.62 28.05 55.90
C ILE A 12 85.38 28.95 56.02
N MET A 13 84.85 29.43 54.89
CA MET A 13 83.57 30.16 54.87
C MET A 13 82.39 29.18 55.04
N PRO A 14 81.34 29.53 55.79
CA PRO A 14 80.11 28.75 55.80
C PRO A 14 79.35 28.94 54.48
N VAL A 15 78.88 27.82 53.91
CA VAL A 15 78.00 27.77 52.73
C VAL A 15 76.67 28.49 53.06
N PRO A 16 76.17 29.40 52.22
CA PRO A 16 74.87 30.06 52.48
C PRO A 16 73.72 29.04 52.37
N PRO A 17 72.68 29.14 53.21
CA PRO A 17 71.53 28.25 53.14
C PRO A 17 70.72 28.51 51.85
N SER A 18 70.48 27.43 51.10
CA SER A 18 69.56 27.41 49.96
C SER A 18 68.11 27.58 50.46
N THR A 19 67.56 28.79 50.36
CA THR A 19 66.15 29.07 50.62
C THR A 19 65.29 28.70 49.41
N ASN A 20 65.08 27.41 49.17
CA ASN A 20 64.06 26.95 48.24
C ASN A 20 62.69 26.96 48.93
N ASN A 21 62.00 28.10 48.88
CA ASN A 21 60.69 28.30 49.48
C ASN A 21 59.50 27.95 48.55
N LYS A 22 59.69 27.10 47.53
CA LYS A 22 58.64 26.74 46.55
C LYS A 22 57.91 25.42 46.84
N THR A 23 57.94 24.94 48.08
CA THR A 23 57.41 23.62 48.46
C THR A 23 56.12 23.63 49.30
N GLY A 24 55.51 24.80 49.55
CA GLY A 24 54.20 24.88 50.22
C GLY A 24 53.00 24.91 49.26
N TRP A 25 53.10 25.68 48.18
CA TRP A 25 51.99 25.91 47.24
C TRP A 25 51.85 24.85 46.15
N THR A 26 52.92 24.09 45.88
CA THR A 26 52.93 23.05 44.85
C THR A 26 52.26 21.75 45.30
N HIS A 27 52.31 21.41 46.59
CA HIS A 27 51.66 20.19 47.09
C HIS A 27 50.14 20.33 47.23
N LEU A 28 49.62 21.50 47.62
CA LEU A 28 48.17 21.73 47.64
C LEU A 28 47.58 21.69 46.23
N VAL A 29 48.24 22.31 45.24
CA VAL A 29 47.79 22.30 43.85
C VAL A 29 47.91 20.90 43.24
N VAL A 30 48.95 20.12 43.55
CA VAL A 30 49.11 18.74 43.04
C VAL A 30 48.16 17.75 43.70
N THR A 31 47.92 17.87 45.02
CA THR A 31 46.99 17.01 45.75
C THR A 31 45.54 17.27 45.35
N PHE A 32 45.16 18.53 45.06
CA PHE A 32 43.80 18.86 44.62
C PHE A 32 43.57 18.69 43.11
N ARG A 33 44.63 18.54 42.30
CA ARG A 33 44.53 18.32 40.85
C ARG A 33 43.78 17.04 40.49
N TRP A 34 44.12 15.93 41.15
CA TRP A 34 43.50 14.64 40.86
C TRP A 34 42.01 14.54 41.23
N PRO A 35 41.54 14.97 42.43
CA PRO A 35 40.11 14.95 42.74
C PRO A 35 39.30 15.87 41.84
N LEU A 36 39.85 17.02 41.43
CA LEU A 36 39.18 17.92 40.48
C LEU A 36 39.02 17.27 39.09
N VAL A 37 40.01 16.51 38.63
CA VAL A 37 39.92 15.76 37.37
C VAL A 37 38.86 14.66 37.47
N PHE A 38 38.78 13.94 38.58
CA PHE A 38 37.73 12.93 38.79
C PHE A 38 36.33 13.55 38.77
N VAL A 39 36.13 14.68 39.44
CA VAL A 39 34.85 15.40 39.42
C VAL A 39 34.51 15.90 38.00
N ALA A 40 35.50 16.42 37.27
CA ALA A 40 35.31 16.86 35.89
C ALA A 40 34.95 15.70 34.95
N VAL A 41 35.61 14.54 35.08
CA VAL A 41 35.29 13.33 34.30
C VAL A 41 33.89 12.83 34.64
N CYS A 42 33.53 12.76 35.92
CA CYS A 42 32.19 12.39 36.35
C CYS A 42 31.13 13.36 35.80
N ALA A 43 31.39 14.67 35.84
CA ALA A 43 30.48 15.67 35.28
C ALA A 43 30.31 15.52 33.76
N ILE A 44 31.39 15.26 33.02
CA ILE A 44 31.34 14.99 31.58
C ILE A 44 30.56 13.71 31.29
N MET A 45 30.77 12.65 32.07
CA MET A 45 30.07 11.38 31.91
C MET A 45 28.57 11.53 32.19
N LEU A 46 28.21 12.33 33.20
CA LEU A 46 26.82 12.64 33.54
C LEU A 46 26.15 13.48 32.45
N LEU A 47 26.85 14.48 31.89
CA LEU A 47 26.37 15.25 30.75
C LEU A 47 26.17 14.38 29.50
N ALA A 48 27.10 13.46 29.21
CA ALA A 48 26.98 12.52 28.09
C ALA A 48 25.79 11.55 28.27
N TYR A 49 25.56 11.10 29.51
CA TYR A 49 24.40 10.28 29.85
C TYR A 49 23.08 11.06 29.64
N MET A 50 22.99 12.29 30.15
CA MET A 50 21.81 13.15 29.95
C MET A 50 21.57 13.47 28.46
N TRP A 51 22.63 13.65 27.67
CA TRP A 51 22.52 13.88 26.23
C TRP A 51 21.99 12.64 25.49
N THR A 52 22.37 11.44 25.93
CA THR A 52 21.88 10.18 25.36
C THR A 52 20.40 9.96 25.67
N VAL A 53 19.99 10.20 26.91
CA VAL A 53 18.59 10.07 27.34
C VAL A 53 17.68 11.08 26.64
N SER A 54 18.12 12.34 26.52
CA SER A 54 17.34 13.39 25.85
C SER A 54 17.16 13.12 24.35
N LYS A 55 18.16 12.56 23.66
CA LYS A 55 18.02 12.13 22.27
C LYS A 55 17.06 10.95 22.11
N GLY A 56 17.10 9.98 23.02
CA GLY A 56 16.13 8.88 23.05
C GLY A 56 14.70 9.37 23.25
N ALA A 57 14.50 10.31 24.17
CA ALA A 57 13.19 10.90 24.46
C ALA A 57 12.63 11.72 23.29
N GLN A 58 13.46 12.53 22.62
CA GLN A 58 13.06 13.30 21.45
C GLN A 58 12.69 12.38 20.27
N THR A 59 13.50 11.34 20.02
CA THR A 59 13.22 10.37 18.94
C THR A 59 11.90 9.60 19.20
N ALA A 60 11.64 9.20 20.45
CA ALA A 60 10.38 8.56 20.81
C ALA A 60 9.18 9.50 20.69
N ALA A 61 9.35 10.78 21.05
CA ALA A 61 8.32 11.80 20.90
C ALA A 61 8.01 12.09 19.43
N ASP A 62 9.02 12.21 18.57
CA ASP A 62 8.86 12.45 17.13
C ASP A 62 8.18 11.26 16.43
N ILE A 63 8.53 10.03 16.80
CA ILE A 63 7.86 8.82 16.31
C ILE A 63 6.40 8.79 16.77
N GLY A 64 6.14 9.09 18.05
CA GLY A 64 4.77 9.16 18.57
C GLY A 64 3.91 10.23 17.88
N GLN A 65 4.47 11.42 17.65
CA GLN A 65 3.79 12.51 16.95
C GLN A 65 3.55 12.20 15.47
N SER A 66 4.47 11.52 14.79
CA SER A 66 4.28 11.12 13.39
C SER A 66 3.19 10.04 13.25
N ILE A 67 3.15 9.04 14.14
CA ILE A 67 2.08 8.02 14.18
C ILE A 67 0.73 8.67 14.52
N ALA A 68 0.69 9.56 15.51
CA ALA A 68 -0.52 10.29 15.87
C ALA A 68 -0.99 11.21 14.71
N GLY A 69 -0.08 11.88 14.02
CA GLY A 69 -0.39 12.72 12.87
C GLY A 69 -0.91 11.93 11.67
N ILE A 70 -0.43 10.71 11.46
CA ILE A 70 -0.99 9.78 10.47
C ILE A 70 -2.40 9.37 10.90
N ALA A 71 -2.58 8.88 12.13
CA ALA A 71 -3.90 8.48 12.62
C ALA A 71 -4.92 9.64 12.57
N GLU A 72 -4.53 10.86 12.94
CA GLU A 72 -5.40 12.05 12.90
C GLU A 72 -5.74 12.45 11.46
N ARG A 73 -4.80 12.31 10.51
CA ARG A 73 -5.06 12.53 9.07
C ARG A 73 -6.02 11.50 8.49
N PHE A 74 -6.02 10.28 9.02
CA PHE A 74 -6.98 9.24 8.65
C PHE A 74 -8.35 9.44 9.33
N ARG A 75 -8.39 9.89 10.59
CA ARG A 75 -9.63 10.16 11.36
C ARG A 75 -10.37 11.41 10.88
N THR A 76 -9.64 12.41 10.39
CA THR A 76 -10.19 13.70 9.97
C THR A 76 -10.59 13.68 8.49
N GLY A 77 -11.57 12.84 8.12
CA GLY A 77 -12.48 13.07 6.98
C GLY A 77 -11.90 13.39 5.59
N LYS A 78 -10.60 13.18 5.33
CA LYS A 78 -9.93 13.46 4.04
C LYS A 78 -9.56 12.21 3.25
N ILE A 79 -9.89 11.03 3.74
CA ILE A 79 -9.87 9.78 2.95
C ILE A 79 -11.18 9.64 2.15
N THR A 80 -11.74 10.74 1.68
CA THR A 80 -12.81 10.73 0.67
C THR A 80 -12.26 11.16 -0.69
N THR A 81 -10.95 11.40 -0.83
CA THR A 81 -10.42 12.04 -2.05
C THR A 81 -8.98 11.61 -2.36
N ALA A 82 -8.75 10.35 -2.79
CA ALA A 82 -7.57 10.00 -3.62
C ALA A 82 -7.50 8.54 -4.11
N PHE A 83 -8.61 7.78 -4.21
CA PHE A 83 -8.66 6.69 -5.21
C PHE A 83 -9.23 7.27 -6.52
N LEU A 84 -8.50 8.22 -7.10
CA LEU A 84 -8.69 8.67 -8.48
C LEU A 84 -7.92 7.69 -9.38
N ALA A 85 -8.32 6.41 -9.38
CA ALA A 85 -8.03 5.55 -10.52
C ALA A 85 -8.97 6.00 -11.65
N ALA A 86 -8.68 7.17 -12.23
CA ALA A 86 -9.31 7.79 -13.40
C ALA A 86 -10.66 7.16 -13.79
N VAL A 87 -11.66 7.23 -12.90
CA VAL A 87 -13.03 6.94 -13.32
C VAL A 87 -13.40 8.18 -14.11
N PRO A 88 -13.56 8.09 -15.44
CA PRO A 88 -13.94 9.25 -16.23
C PRO A 88 -15.18 9.89 -15.59
N GLU A 89 -15.20 11.21 -15.52
CA GLU A 89 -16.32 11.97 -14.97
C GLU A 89 -17.59 11.59 -15.76
N LEU A 90 -18.39 10.68 -15.19
CA LEU A 90 -19.64 10.23 -15.80
C LEU A 90 -20.64 11.36 -15.61
N THR A 91 -20.71 12.25 -16.59
CA THR A 91 -21.79 13.23 -16.68
C THR A 91 -23.10 12.44 -16.65
N SER A 92 -23.98 12.76 -15.71
CA SER A 92 -25.26 12.09 -15.46
C SER A 92 -26.23 12.31 -16.63
N THR A 93 -25.94 11.71 -17.77
CA THR A 93 -26.76 11.66 -18.98
C THR A 93 -27.06 10.21 -19.37
N GLY A 94 -27.03 9.29 -18.39
CA GLY A 94 -27.30 7.87 -18.58
C GLY A 94 -27.39 7.09 -17.26
N SER A 95 -27.79 5.83 -17.32
CA SER A 95 -28.12 4.96 -16.16
C SER A 95 -26.93 4.54 -15.27
N GLY A 96 -25.71 5.02 -15.55
CA GLY A 96 -24.53 4.71 -14.73
C GLY A 96 -24.07 3.25 -14.81
N ASN A 97 -24.10 2.62 -15.99
CA ASN A 97 -23.61 1.26 -16.19
C ASN A 97 -22.20 1.27 -16.81
N LEU A 98 -21.27 0.50 -16.22
CA LEU A 98 -19.97 0.21 -16.82
C LEU A 98 -20.00 -1.19 -17.43
N GLU A 99 -19.80 -1.29 -18.73
CA GLU A 99 -19.60 -2.58 -19.37
C GLU A 99 -18.20 -3.09 -19.11
N VAL A 100 -18.11 -4.33 -18.61
CA VAL A 100 -16.85 -4.89 -18.10
C VAL A 100 -16.43 -6.16 -18.85
N ALA A 101 -17.36 -6.87 -19.48
CA ALA A 101 -17.07 -8.09 -20.22
C ALA A 101 -18.03 -8.32 -21.37
N THR A 102 -17.54 -8.97 -22.43
CA THR A 102 -18.32 -9.41 -23.57
C THR A 102 -18.00 -10.89 -23.85
N ALA A 103 -19.03 -11.73 -23.98
CA ALA A 103 -18.91 -13.13 -24.34
C ALA A 103 -19.71 -13.39 -25.62
N SER A 104 -19.13 -14.11 -26.57
CA SER A 104 -19.79 -14.50 -27.82
C SER A 104 -19.94 -16.01 -27.87
N ALA A 105 -21.14 -16.48 -28.21
CA ALA A 105 -21.49 -17.89 -28.30
C ALA A 105 -22.38 -18.13 -29.52
N THR A 106 -22.48 -19.37 -29.98
CA THR A 106 -23.44 -19.78 -31.00
C THR A 106 -24.55 -20.57 -30.32
N GLU A 107 -25.76 -20.04 -30.31
CA GLU A 107 -26.93 -20.66 -29.67
C GLU A 107 -27.77 -21.40 -30.71
N THR A 108 -28.25 -22.59 -30.36
CA THR A 108 -29.12 -23.41 -31.20
C THR A 108 -30.51 -23.52 -30.57
N PHE A 109 -31.53 -23.03 -31.27
CA PHE A 109 -32.93 -23.10 -30.90
C PHE A 109 -33.63 -24.18 -31.71
N THR A 110 -34.04 -25.26 -31.06
CA THR A 110 -34.74 -26.38 -31.70
C THR A 110 -36.20 -26.41 -31.29
N ARG A 111 -37.11 -26.46 -32.25
CA ARG A 111 -38.55 -26.63 -32.06
C ARG A 111 -39.04 -27.85 -32.83
N SER A 112 -39.61 -28.82 -32.12
CA SER A 112 -40.28 -29.98 -32.70
C SER A 112 -41.79 -29.77 -32.65
N GLU A 113 -42.47 -29.94 -33.78
CA GLU A 113 -43.93 -29.96 -33.85
C GLU A 113 -44.42 -31.27 -34.46
N GLU A 114 -45.30 -31.96 -33.74
CA GLU A 114 -46.04 -33.10 -34.27
C GLU A 114 -47.41 -32.60 -34.75
N ARG A 115 -47.79 -32.93 -35.99
CA ARG A 115 -49.11 -32.57 -36.51
C ARG A 115 -49.93 -33.81 -36.77
N ARG A 116 -51.11 -33.88 -36.16
CA ARG A 116 -52.09 -34.97 -36.34
C ARG A 116 -53.33 -34.45 -37.06
N ILE A 117 -53.94 -35.28 -37.90
CA ILE A 117 -55.22 -35.01 -38.55
C ILE A 117 -56.22 -36.11 -38.23
N LEU A 118 -57.47 -35.91 -38.64
CA LEU A 118 -58.54 -36.89 -38.47
C LEU A 118 -58.83 -37.17 -36.98
N TRP A 119 -59.12 -36.11 -36.21
CA TRP A 119 -59.36 -36.22 -34.74
C TRP A 119 -58.20 -36.93 -34.01
N ASP A 120 -56.96 -36.55 -34.34
CA ASP A 120 -55.70 -37.09 -33.81
C ASP A 120 -55.41 -38.58 -34.09
N TRP A 121 -56.18 -39.25 -34.94
CA TRP A 121 -55.97 -40.67 -35.26
C TRP A 121 -54.82 -40.92 -36.24
N VAL A 122 -54.49 -39.94 -37.07
CA VAL A 122 -53.44 -40.09 -38.09
C VAL A 122 -52.33 -39.08 -37.83
N SER A 123 -51.16 -39.57 -37.40
CA SER A 123 -49.96 -38.75 -37.25
C SER A 123 -49.36 -38.45 -38.62
N LEU A 124 -49.24 -37.16 -38.95
CA LEU A 124 -48.43 -36.69 -40.05
C LEU A 124 -47.03 -36.36 -39.56
N GLY A 125 -46.42 -37.24 -38.77
CA GLY A 125 -45.01 -37.14 -38.38
C GLY A 125 -44.60 -35.87 -37.61
N GLU A 126 -43.30 -35.77 -37.38
CA GLU A 126 -42.65 -34.70 -36.61
C GLU A 126 -41.85 -33.82 -37.55
N THR A 127 -42.08 -32.50 -37.50
CA THR A 127 -41.24 -31.50 -38.17
C THR A 127 -40.31 -30.88 -37.12
N VAL A 128 -39.00 -31.01 -37.32
CA VAL A 128 -37.99 -30.39 -36.44
C VAL A 128 -37.41 -29.17 -37.16
N THR A 129 -37.64 -27.99 -36.61
CA THR A 129 -37.00 -26.75 -37.07
C THR A 129 -35.91 -26.37 -36.10
N GLU A 130 -34.69 -26.21 -36.60
CA GLU A 130 -33.52 -25.77 -35.86
C GLU A 130 -33.07 -24.41 -36.41
N ILE A 131 -32.89 -23.44 -35.51
CA ILE A 131 -32.33 -22.12 -35.82
C ILE A 131 -31.06 -21.97 -35.01
N ARG A 132 -29.93 -21.83 -35.68
CA ARG A 132 -28.64 -21.56 -35.04
C ARG A 132 -28.26 -20.11 -35.30
N ALA A 133 -27.92 -19.35 -34.26
CA ALA A 133 -27.53 -17.94 -34.41
C ALA A 133 -26.35 -17.61 -33.52
N GLY A 134 -25.46 -16.73 -33.98
CA GLY A 134 -24.47 -16.08 -33.13
C GLY A 134 -25.17 -15.17 -32.11
N VAL A 135 -24.73 -15.24 -30.85
CA VAL A 135 -25.27 -14.45 -29.75
C VAL A 135 -24.11 -13.82 -28.98
N THR A 136 -24.19 -12.51 -28.75
CA THR A 136 -23.25 -11.78 -27.90
C THR A 136 -23.93 -11.34 -26.61
N TYR A 137 -23.37 -11.81 -25.49
CA TYR A 137 -23.72 -11.44 -24.14
C TYR A 137 -22.77 -10.33 -23.67
N ARG A 138 -23.33 -9.18 -23.27
CA ARG A 138 -22.56 -8.07 -22.67
C ARG A 138 -22.89 -8.02 -21.20
N TYR A 139 -21.87 -7.84 -20.36
CA TYR A 139 -22.00 -7.79 -18.91
C TYR A 139 -21.61 -6.41 -18.41
N TYR A 140 -22.40 -5.89 -17.47
CA TYR A 140 -22.17 -4.59 -16.87
C TYR A 140 -22.22 -4.66 -15.34
N VAL A 141 -21.53 -3.70 -14.72
CA VAL A 141 -21.68 -3.33 -13.30
C VAL A 141 -22.44 -2.02 -13.26
N SER A 142 -23.45 -1.93 -12.40
CA SER A 142 -24.16 -0.68 -12.14
C SER A 142 -23.42 0.08 -11.05
N PHE A 143 -23.09 1.36 -11.29
CA PHE A 143 -22.53 2.23 -10.26
C PHE A 143 -23.55 2.60 -9.18
N ASN A 144 -24.85 2.48 -9.49
CA ASN A 144 -25.92 2.74 -8.52
C ASN A 144 -26.14 1.59 -7.52
N ASP A 145 -25.58 0.41 -7.81
CA ASP A 145 -25.66 -0.72 -6.87
C ASP A 145 -24.73 -0.46 -5.65
N PRO A 146 -25.04 -1.03 -4.47
CA PRO A 146 -24.22 -0.81 -3.28
C PRO A 146 -22.82 -1.42 -3.45
N TRP A 147 -21.80 -0.59 -3.24
CA TRP A 147 -20.39 -0.99 -3.22
C TRP A 147 -19.98 -1.32 -1.77
N ASP A 148 -19.38 -2.48 -1.56
CA ASP A 148 -18.85 -2.87 -0.26
C ASP A 148 -17.39 -2.40 -0.17
N ILE A 149 -17.16 -1.39 0.68
CA ILE A 149 -15.87 -0.77 0.91
C ILE A 149 -15.49 -1.04 2.35
N ASP A 150 -14.46 -1.85 2.54
CA ASP A 150 -13.91 -2.17 3.85
C ASP A 150 -12.51 -1.55 3.98
N VAL A 151 -12.31 -0.84 5.10
CA VAL A 151 -11.04 -0.16 5.38
C VAL A 151 -10.52 -0.70 6.69
N SER A 152 -9.46 -1.51 6.60
CA SER A 152 -8.76 -2.08 7.76
C SER A 152 -7.28 -1.75 7.71
N ASP A 153 -6.74 -1.31 8.84
CA ASP A 153 -5.34 -0.92 9.04
C ASP A 153 -4.84 0.13 8.03
N HIS A 154 -4.21 -0.35 6.96
CA HIS A 154 -3.61 0.42 5.87
C HIS A 154 -4.09 -0.04 4.49
N THR A 155 -5.11 -0.91 4.43
CA THR A 155 -5.65 -1.46 3.19
C THR A 155 -7.11 -1.04 3.00
N CYS A 156 -7.41 -0.52 1.82
CA CYS A 156 -8.78 -0.28 1.36
C CYS A 156 -9.17 -1.40 0.39
N MET A 157 -10.12 -2.23 0.78
CA MET A 157 -10.65 -3.31 -0.05
C MET A 157 -12.00 -2.88 -0.61
N VAL A 158 -12.11 -2.85 -1.94
CA VAL A 158 -13.34 -2.47 -2.64
C VAL A 158 -13.89 -3.72 -3.33
N LYS A 159 -15.07 -4.16 -2.94
CA LYS A 159 -15.81 -5.21 -3.65
C LYS A 159 -16.88 -4.60 -4.53
N ALA A 160 -16.74 -4.85 -5.83
CA ALA A 160 -17.71 -4.41 -6.82
C ALA A 160 -19.02 -5.20 -6.71
N PRO A 161 -20.16 -4.59 -7.07
CA PRO A 161 -21.44 -5.28 -7.24
C PRO A 161 -21.37 -6.43 -8.26
N ALA A 162 -22.34 -7.34 -8.18
CA ALA A 162 -22.42 -8.48 -9.10
C ALA A 162 -22.58 -8.05 -10.56
N LEU A 163 -21.93 -8.79 -11.46
CA LEU A 163 -22.06 -8.61 -12.91
C LEU A 163 -23.49 -8.95 -13.36
N ARG A 164 -24.10 -8.08 -14.16
CA ARG A 164 -25.41 -8.31 -14.75
C ARG A 164 -25.31 -8.41 -16.27
N PRO A 165 -25.97 -9.38 -16.91
CA PRO A 165 -26.06 -9.42 -18.36
C PRO A 165 -27.01 -8.32 -18.86
N SER A 166 -26.67 -7.68 -19.98
CA SER A 166 -27.60 -6.84 -20.72
C SER A 166 -28.62 -7.72 -21.42
N LEU A 167 -29.91 -7.50 -21.16
CA LEU A 167 -31.00 -8.21 -21.81
C LEU A 167 -31.84 -7.25 -22.66
N PRO A 168 -32.30 -7.68 -23.85
CA PRO A 168 -31.98 -8.95 -24.51
C PRO A 168 -30.52 -9.00 -25.01
N PRO A 169 -29.91 -10.20 -25.15
CA PRO A 169 -28.58 -10.32 -25.75
C PRO A 169 -28.63 -9.96 -27.24
N ALA A 170 -27.48 -9.58 -27.80
CA ALA A 170 -27.39 -9.24 -29.21
C ALA A 170 -27.39 -10.53 -30.05
N ILE A 171 -28.42 -10.73 -30.88
CA ILE A 171 -28.52 -11.86 -31.79
C ILE A 171 -28.06 -11.41 -33.18
N HIS A 172 -27.05 -12.09 -33.71
CA HIS A 172 -26.44 -11.81 -35.01
C HIS A 172 -27.18 -12.56 -36.11
N THR A 173 -28.10 -11.87 -36.78
CA THR A 173 -28.94 -12.45 -37.85
C THR A 173 -28.17 -12.78 -39.13
N ASP A 174 -27.03 -12.14 -39.35
CA ASP A 174 -26.09 -12.42 -40.44
C ASP A 174 -25.42 -13.80 -40.32
N THR A 175 -25.29 -14.31 -39.08
CA THR A 175 -24.77 -15.65 -38.79
C THR A 175 -25.87 -16.69 -38.56
N MET A 176 -27.13 -16.33 -38.86
CA MET A 176 -28.26 -17.20 -38.58
C MET A 176 -28.40 -18.30 -39.64
N GLU A 177 -28.35 -19.55 -39.21
CA GLU A 177 -28.59 -20.73 -40.03
C GLU A 177 -29.94 -21.35 -39.66
N LYS A 178 -30.74 -21.72 -40.66
CA LYS A 178 -32.03 -22.39 -40.48
C LYS A 178 -31.99 -23.77 -41.10
N ARG A 179 -32.24 -24.79 -40.30
CA ARG A 179 -32.40 -26.18 -40.72
C ARG A 179 -33.81 -26.66 -40.43
N ILE A 180 -34.40 -27.39 -41.36
CA ILE A 180 -35.70 -28.04 -41.18
C ILE A 180 -35.51 -29.51 -41.55
N GLU A 181 -35.84 -30.41 -40.64
CA GLU A 181 -35.86 -31.85 -40.90
C GLU A 181 -37.30 -32.36 -40.92
N ARG A 182 -37.61 -33.20 -41.91
CA ARG A 182 -38.93 -33.83 -42.16
C ARG A 182 -40.07 -32.85 -42.48
N GLY A 183 -39.88 -32.08 -43.55
CA GLY A 183 -40.95 -31.25 -44.11
C GLY A 183 -42.06 -32.09 -44.75
N TRP A 184 -43.29 -31.93 -44.25
CA TRP A 184 -44.47 -32.54 -44.83
C TRP A 184 -44.89 -31.78 -46.08
N PHE A 185 -44.91 -32.49 -47.21
CA PHE A 185 -45.27 -31.98 -48.54
C PHE A 185 -44.50 -30.71 -48.95
N ARG A 186 -43.30 -30.84 -49.55
CA ARG A 186 -42.77 -29.76 -50.39
C ARG A 186 -42.19 -30.23 -51.72
N PHE A 187 -42.99 -29.93 -52.73
CA PHE A 187 -42.64 -29.61 -54.11
C PHE A 187 -41.96 -28.23 -54.27
N ASP A 188 -41.47 -27.60 -53.19
CA ASP A 188 -40.77 -26.31 -53.24
C ASP A 188 -39.32 -26.45 -52.74
N ALA A 189 -38.52 -27.25 -53.45
CA ALA A 189 -37.08 -27.35 -53.20
C ALA A 189 -36.30 -26.08 -53.62
N GLU A 190 -36.95 -25.06 -54.18
CA GLU A 190 -36.29 -23.94 -54.86
C GLU A 190 -36.43 -22.56 -54.20
N ARG A 191 -36.81 -22.46 -52.92
CA ARG A 191 -36.68 -21.17 -52.21
C ARG A 191 -35.79 -21.27 -50.98
N GLN A 192 -34.49 -21.34 -51.26
CA GLN A 192 -33.44 -20.80 -50.41
C GLN A 192 -32.82 -19.58 -51.12
N MET A 193 -33.44 -18.42 -50.96
CA MET A 193 -32.83 -17.09 -51.09
C MET A 193 -33.51 -16.16 -50.10
#